data_AF-A0A6G3Y1H5-F1
#
_entry.id   AF-A0A6G3Y1H5-F1
#
_cell.length_a   1.000
_cell.length_b   1.000
_cell.length_c   1.000
_cell.angle_alpha   90.00
_cell.angle_beta   90.00
_cell.angle_gamma   90.00
#
_symmetry.space_group_name_H-M   'P 1'
#
loop_
_entity.id
_entity.type
_entity.pdbx_description
1 polymer ?
#
loop_
_entity_poly.entity_id
_entity_poly.type
_entity_poly.pdbx_seq_one_letter_code
_entity_poly.pdbx_strand_id
1 'polypeptide(L)'
;MGGNASSEIRVWVCGATAHGVHRWARETGIMGELYTENQFRNPEGNPYYWDQVVLDAVRAEPNIDLYLNTDVREVDASGPADSREVHSCTGWMMGSERRITFHAQQFLDCTGDGLLGHLAGADYRIGREGRTEFDEPWAPSEADRSLLGSTILFHTKDTGRPVKFVPPAHAKDLSTTPILRNRILRTGDNGCDYWWIEWGGELDTVHDNERIRDELQSVIMGIWDHIKNSGQFPDAANLTLEWVGSLPGKREYRRFLGDYVLTQQDILQQRQF
;
A
#
# COMPACT_ATOMS: atom_id res chain seq x y z
N MET A 1 -7.98 -8.72 3.54
CA MET A 1 -6.86 -8.75 4.52
C MET A 1 -5.56 -8.65 3.75
N GLY A 2 -4.44 -8.30 4.39
CA GLY A 2 -3.12 -8.21 3.74
C GLY A 2 -2.72 -6.80 3.27
N GLY A 3 -3.58 -5.79 3.46
CA GLY A 3 -3.29 -4.41 3.08
C GLY A 3 -2.88 -4.30 1.61
N ASN A 4 -1.82 -3.53 1.34
CA ASN A 4 -1.28 -3.37 -0.01
C ASN A 4 -0.71 -4.67 -0.62
N ALA A 5 -0.37 -5.67 0.20
CA ALA A 5 0.13 -6.96 -0.26
C ALA A 5 -0.98 -7.95 -0.63
N SER A 6 -2.24 -7.58 -0.46
CA SER A 6 -3.38 -8.40 -0.87
C SER A 6 -3.43 -8.60 -2.38
N SER A 7 -4.22 -9.59 -2.83
CA SER A 7 -4.46 -9.79 -4.26
C SER A 7 -5.19 -8.65 -4.98
N GLU A 8 -5.79 -7.71 -4.22
CA GLU A 8 -6.48 -6.52 -4.73
C GLU A 8 -5.51 -5.40 -5.14
N ILE A 9 -4.40 -5.23 -4.41
CA ILE A 9 -3.42 -4.15 -4.61
C ILE A 9 -2.10 -4.67 -5.20
N ARG A 10 -1.67 -5.86 -4.76
CA ARG A 10 -0.51 -6.63 -5.26
C ARG A 10 0.86 -5.96 -5.08
N VAL A 11 0.98 -4.99 -4.19
CA VAL A 11 2.29 -4.44 -3.79
C VAL A 11 2.91 -5.41 -2.78
N TRP A 12 3.95 -6.11 -3.21
CA TRP A 12 4.62 -7.12 -2.38
C TRP A 12 5.16 -6.54 -1.06
N VAL A 13 5.31 -7.41 -0.08
CA VAL A 13 5.98 -7.06 1.18
C VAL A 13 7.50 -7.09 0.94
N CYS A 14 8.17 -5.95 1.17
CA CYS A 14 9.63 -5.82 1.01
C CYS A 14 10.33 -5.56 2.35
N GLY A 15 9.77 -4.64 3.14
CA GLY A 15 10.37 -4.14 4.37
C GLY A 15 11.72 -3.48 4.14
N ALA A 16 12.53 -3.38 5.20
CA ALA A 16 13.83 -2.71 5.17
C ALA A 16 14.91 -3.48 4.39
N THR A 17 14.62 -4.68 3.87
CA THR A 17 15.60 -5.48 3.11
C THR A 17 15.98 -4.87 1.76
N ALA A 18 15.13 -3.98 1.21
CA ALA A 18 15.29 -3.38 -0.11
C ALA A 18 15.68 -4.42 -1.18
N HIS A 19 14.87 -5.47 -1.33
CA HIS A 19 15.13 -6.59 -2.26
C HIS A 19 16.45 -7.34 -1.99
N GLY A 20 16.81 -7.49 -0.71
CA GLY A 20 18.00 -8.22 -0.29
C GLY A 20 19.31 -7.42 -0.32
N VAL A 21 19.25 -6.11 -0.60
CA VAL A 21 20.38 -5.19 -0.44
C VAL A 21 20.80 -5.14 1.03
N HIS A 22 19.83 -5.03 1.95
CA HIS A 22 20.08 -5.03 3.39
C HIS A 22 19.78 -6.40 4.00
N ARG A 23 20.75 -7.32 3.87
CA ARG A 23 20.59 -8.73 4.26
C ARG A 23 20.19 -8.95 5.73
N TRP A 24 20.60 -8.06 6.61
CA TRP A 24 20.33 -8.16 8.06
C TRP A 24 19.11 -7.36 8.52
N ALA A 25 18.43 -6.65 7.60
CA ALA A 25 17.24 -5.85 7.90
C ALA A 25 15.94 -6.62 7.59
N ARG A 26 16.00 -7.95 7.54
CA ARG A 26 14.83 -8.78 7.25
C ARG A 26 13.97 -8.90 8.50
N GLU A 27 12.72 -8.50 8.37
CA GLU A 27 11.69 -8.74 9.38
C GLU A 27 11.54 -10.25 9.63
N THR A 28 11.57 -10.65 10.90
CA THR A 28 11.46 -12.04 11.34
C THR A 28 10.12 -12.29 12.03
N GLY A 29 10.04 -13.23 12.98
CA GLY A 29 8.80 -13.55 13.70
C GLY A 29 7.66 -13.98 12.76
N ILE A 30 6.47 -13.45 13.02
CA ILE A 30 5.24 -13.77 12.26
C ILE A 30 5.43 -13.55 10.75
N MET A 31 6.06 -12.45 10.34
CA MET A 31 6.31 -12.21 8.90
C MET A 31 7.30 -13.22 8.32
N GLY A 32 8.29 -13.65 9.10
CA GLY A 32 9.22 -14.71 8.72
C GLY A 32 8.52 -16.05 8.48
N GLU A 33 7.61 -16.43 9.39
CA GLU A 33 6.78 -17.64 9.28
C GLU A 33 5.87 -17.59 8.05
N LEU A 34 5.16 -16.48 7.85
CA LEU A 34 4.31 -16.27 6.67
C LEU A 34 5.10 -16.34 5.36
N TYR A 35 6.31 -15.78 5.31
CA TYR A 35 7.15 -15.88 4.12
C TYR A 35 7.62 -17.30 3.84
N THR A 36 8.03 -18.04 4.87
CA THR A 36 8.44 -19.44 4.71
C THR A 36 7.27 -20.28 4.19
N GLU A 37 6.08 -20.10 4.77
CA GLU A 37 4.87 -20.81 4.32
C GLU A 37 4.49 -20.43 2.89
N ASN A 38 4.58 -19.13 2.54
CA ASN A 38 4.33 -18.67 1.19
C ASN A 38 5.33 -19.24 0.18
N GLN A 39 6.63 -19.36 0.52
CA GLN A 39 7.58 -20.01 -0.38
C GLN A 39 7.26 -21.48 -0.61
N PHE A 40 6.75 -22.17 0.41
CA PHE A 40 6.35 -23.57 0.29
C PHE A 40 5.09 -23.74 -0.58
N ARG A 41 4.03 -22.95 -0.33
CA ARG A 41 2.74 -23.09 -1.02
C ARG A 41 2.63 -22.35 -2.35
N ASN A 42 3.41 -21.30 -2.52
CA ASN A 42 3.28 -20.33 -3.60
C ASN A 42 4.64 -20.03 -4.28
N PRO A 43 5.33 -21.05 -4.81
CA PRO A 43 6.65 -20.87 -5.42
C PRO A 43 6.64 -19.95 -6.65
N GLU A 44 5.50 -19.86 -7.34
CA GLU A 44 5.31 -19.01 -8.52
C GLU A 44 4.87 -17.57 -8.18
N GLY A 45 4.67 -17.24 -6.90
CA GLY A 45 4.35 -15.87 -6.47
C GLY A 45 2.95 -15.37 -6.85
N ASN A 46 1.96 -16.26 -6.92
CA ASN A 46 0.56 -15.90 -7.19
C ASN A 46 -0.05 -15.12 -6.00
N PRO A 47 -0.59 -13.91 -6.22
CA PRO A 47 -1.10 -13.08 -5.13
C PRO A 47 -2.32 -13.69 -4.41
N TYR A 48 -3.11 -14.55 -5.07
CA TYR A 48 -4.25 -15.21 -4.41
C TYR A 48 -3.81 -16.30 -3.43
N TYR A 49 -2.69 -16.97 -3.69
CA TYR A 49 -2.15 -17.96 -2.76
C TYR A 49 -1.51 -17.27 -1.54
N TRP A 50 -0.97 -16.07 -1.72
CA TRP A 50 -0.56 -15.24 -0.57
C TRP A 50 -1.75 -14.88 0.33
N ASP A 51 -2.88 -14.44 -0.25
CA ASP A 51 -4.11 -14.17 0.52
C ASP A 51 -4.56 -15.41 1.30
N GLN A 52 -4.45 -16.61 0.71
CA GLN A 52 -4.77 -17.88 1.39
C GLN A 52 -3.81 -18.17 2.53
N VAL A 53 -2.50 -17.99 2.34
CA VAL A 53 -1.50 -18.17 3.41
C VAL A 53 -1.83 -17.28 4.62
N VAL A 54 -2.12 -16.01 4.38
CA VAL A 54 -2.48 -15.06 5.44
C VAL A 54 -3.81 -15.45 6.11
N LEU A 55 -4.82 -15.81 5.31
CA LEU A 55 -6.13 -16.20 5.83
C LEU A 55 -6.07 -17.49 6.67
N ASP A 56 -5.31 -18.48 6.22
CA ASP A 56 -5.13 -19.75 6.93
C ASP A 56 -4.40 -19.53 8.25
N ALA A 57 -3.35 -18.69 8.27
CA ALA A 57 -2.66 -18.33 9.51
C ALA A 57 -3.61 -17.68 10.52
N VAL A 58 -4.42 -16.71 10.09
CA VAL A 58 -5.41 -16.06 10.98
C VAL A 58 -6.48 -17.03 11.46
N ARG A 59 -6.97 -17.92 10.59
CA ARG A 59 -8.00 -18.91 10.95
C ARG A 59 -7.49 -20.05 11.83
N ALA A 60 -6.18 -20.31 11.82
CA ALA A 60 -5.57 -21.30 12.69
C ALA A 60 -5.54 -20.83 14.16
N GLU A 61 -5.63 -19.53 14.40
CA GLU A 61 -5.60 -18.96 15.75
C GLU A 61 -6.99 -19.01 16.43
N PRO A 62 -7.16 -19.81 17.50
CA PRO A 62 -8.47 -20.04 18.11
C PRO A 62 -9.04 -18.82 18.86
N ASN A 63 -8.20 -17.83 19.15
CA ASN A 63 -8.57 -16.62 19.88
C ASN A 63 -8.91 -15.44 18.96
N ILE A 64 -8.93 -15.66 17.63
CA ILE A 64 -9.25 -14.61 16.66
C ILE A 64 -10.65 -14.85 16.08
N ASP A 65 -11.55 -13.91 16.35
CA ASP A 65 -12.80 -13.78 15.59
C ASP A 65 -12.58 -12.88 14.38
N LEU A 66 -12.78 -13.44 13.18
CA LEU A 66 -12.49 -12.74 11.93
C LEU A 66 -13.77 -12.20 11.25
N TYR A 67 -13.84 -10.87 11.09
CA TYR A 67 -14.93 -10.16 10.44
C TYR A 67 -14.47 -9.52 9.11
N LEU A 68 -14.47 -10.31 8.03
CA LEU A 68 -14.14 -9.80 6.69
C LEU A 68 -15.23 -8.86 6.15
N ASN A 69 -14.88 -8.05 5.15
CA ASN A 69 -15.79 -7.10 4.48
C ASN A 69 -16.48 -6.11 5.44
N THR A 70 -15.89 -5.85 6.61
CA THR A 70 -16.46 -4.97 7.64
C THR A 70 -15.67 -3.67 7.68
N ASP A 71 -16.29 -2.61 7.19
CA ASP A 71 -15.70 -1.27 7.09
C ASP A 71 -16.06 -0.45 8.32
N VAL A 72 -15.08 -0.10 9.17
CA VAL A 72 -15.28 0.68 10.40
C VAL A 72 -15.49 2.16 10.04
N ARG A 73 -16.58 2.75 10.54
CA ARG A 73 -17.01 4.12 10.17
C ARG A 73 -17.22 5.04 11.34
N GLU A 74 -17.43 4.48 12.53
CA GLU A 74 -17.80 5.24 13.71
C GLU A 74 -17.03 4.73 14.91
N VAL A 75 -16.70 5.64 15.82
CA VAL A 75 -16.03 5.35 17.08
C VAL A 75 -16.75 6.12 18.18
N ASP A 76 -17.08 5.43 19.26
CA ASP A 76 -17.53 6.04 20.50
C ASP A 76 -16.33 6.15 21.46
N ALA A 77 -16.00 7.38 21.82
CA ALA A 77 -14.88 7.67 22.71
C ALA A 77 -15.20 8.91 23.54
N SER A 78 -14.81 8.90 24.82
CA SER A 78 -15.09 9.98 25.77
C SER A 78 -13.90 10.33 26.65
N GLY A 79 -14.01 11.41 27.43
CA GLY A 79 -12.93 11.89 28.27
C GLY A 79 -12.13 13.03 27.61
N PRO A 80 -11.24 13.68 28.37
CA PRO A 80 -10.37 14.74 27.84
C PRO A 80 -9.28 14.14 26.95
N ALA A 81 -8.60 14.99 26.17
CA ALA A 81 -7.62 14.56 25.16
C ALA A 81 -6.45 13.74 25.73
N ASP A 82 -6.02 14.05 26.96
CA ASP A 82 -4.91 13.39 27.66
C ASP A 82 -5.32 12.09 28.40
N SER A 83 -6.61 11.75 28.41
CA SER A 83 -7.12 10.50 29.00
C SER A 83 -8.37 10.01 28.27
N ARG A 84 -8.32 10.05 26.94
CA ARG A 84 -9.41 9.62 26.07
C ARG A 84 -9.59 8.10 26.16
N GLU A 85 -10.81 7.66 26.42
CA GLU A 85 -11.18 6.24 26.45
C GLU A 85 -12.04 5.92 25.23
N VAL A 86 -11.68 4.86 24.50
CA VAL A 86 -12.45 4.32 23.38
C VAL A 86 -13.35 3.21 23.91
N HIS A 87 -14.67 3.36 23.75
CA HIS A 87 -15.67 2.43 24.27
C HIS A 87 -16.11 1.41 23.23
N SER A 88 -16.21 1.85 21.98
CA SER A 88 -16.62 0.99 20.87
C SER A 88 -16.20 1.52 19.52
N CYS A 89 -16.14 0.62 18.53
CA CYS A 89 -16.15 1.00 17.12
C CYS A 89 -17.32 0.31 16.42
N THR A 90 -17.91 0.98 15.43
CA THR A 90 -19.01 0.45 14.64
C THR A 90 -18.64 0.40 13.17
N GLY A 91 -18.84 -0.77 12.56
CA GLY A 91 -18.59 -1.01 11.16
C GLY A 91 -19.82 -1.49 10.39
N TRP A 92 -19.73 -1.37 9.07
CA TRP A 92 -20.71 -1.86 8.11
C TRP A 92 -20.15 -3.06 7.34
N MET A 93 -20.77 -4.23 7.52
CA MET A 93 -20.38 -5.45 6.83
C MET A 93 -21.01 -5.51 5.44
N MET A 94 -20.21 -5.23 4.43
CA MET A 94 -20.58 -5.26 3.02
C MET A 94 -21.09 -6.66 2.62
N GLY A 95 -22.10 -6.68 1.73
CA GLY A 95 -22.73 -7.89 1.22
C GLY A 95 -23.81 -8.49 2.13
N SER A 96 -23.68 -8.37 3.45
CA SER A 96 -24.73 -8.79 4.40
C SER A 96 -25.56 -7.64 4.96
N GLU A 97 -25.15 -6.39 4.70
CA GLU A 97 -25.84 -5.16 5.11
C GLU A 97 -26.04 -5.07 6.62
N ARG A 98 -25.06 -5.58 7.39
CA ARG A 98 -25.10 -5.58 8.85
C ARG A 98 -24.29 -4.44 9.40
N ARG A 99 -24.89 -3.72 10.35
CA ARG A 99 -24.19 -2.79 11.22
C ARG A 99 -23.75 -3.52 12.49
N ILE A 100 -22.45 -3.53 12.77
CA ILE A 100 -21.86 -4.30 13.87
C ILE A 100 -21.06 -3.35 14.75
N THR A 101 -21.34 -3.37 16.05
CA THR A 101 -20.63 -2.60 17.07
C THR A 101 -19.77 -3.53 17.90
N PHE A 102 -18.49 -3.20 18.04
CA PHE A 102 -17.50 -3.95 18.81
C PHE A 102 -17.14 -3.17 20.07
N HIS A 103 -17.20 -3.84 21.21
CA HIS A 103 -16.74 -3.33 22.51
C HIS A 103 -15.50 -4.09 22.93
N ALA A 104 -14.46 -3.36 23.34
CA ALA A 104 -13.20 -3.93 23.77
C ALA A 104 -12.53 -3.01 24.79
N GLN A 105 -11.57 -3.55 25.54
CA GLN A 105 -10.75 -2.74 26.45
C GLN A 105 -9.61 -2.04 25.73
N GLN A 106 -9.21 -2.55 24.56
CA GLN A 106 -8.11 -2.06 23.76
C GLN A 106 -8.48 -2.15 22.28
N PHE A 107 -8.02 -1.17 21.50
CA PHE A 107 -8.23 -1.11 20.06
C PHE A 107 -6.88 -0.91 19.38
N LEU A 108 -6.63 -1.68 18.33
CA LEU A 108 -5.46 -1.52 17.47
C LEU A 108 -5.94 -0.97 16.12
N ASP A 109 -5.53 0.25 15.79
CA ASP A 109 -5.86 0.84 14.49
C ASP A 109 -4.90 0.35 13.41
N CYS A 110 -5.38 -0.62 12.62
CA CYS A 110 -4.67 -1.14 11.45
C CYS A 110 -5.42 -0.79 10.13
N THR A 111 -6.14 0.33 10.11
CA THR A 111 -6.93 0.76 8.93
C THR A 111 -6.06 1.28 7.78
N GLY A 112 -4.76 1.41 7.97
CA GLY A 112 -3.81 1.99 7.01
C GLY A 112 -3.78 3.51 7.06
N ASP A 113 -4.94 4.16 7.01
CA ASP A 113 -5.04 5.64 7.04
C ASP A 113 -5.14 6.23 8.46
N GLY A 114 -5.20 5.38 9.50
CA GLY A 114 -5.41 5.79 10.89
C GLY A 114 -6.82 6.36 11.11
N LEU A 115 -7.85 5.71 10.57
CA LEU A 115 -9.22 6.20 10.66
C LEU A 115 -9.81 6.06 12.08
N LEU A 116 -9.58 4.92 12.74
CA LEU A 116 -10.16 4.66 14.07
C LEU A 116 -9.61 5.64 15.10
N GLY A 117 -8.28 5.81 15.16
CA GLY A 117 -7.66 6.74 16.09
C GLY A 117 -8.02 8.20 15.76
N HIS A 118 -8.16 8.56 14.48
CA HIS A 118 -8.66 9.89 14.09
C HIS A 118 -10.07 10.15 14.60
N LEU A 119 -10.99 9.19 14.42
CA LEU A 119 -12.37 9.30 14.91
C LEU A 119 -12.45 9.28 16.45
N ALA A 120 -11.53 8.57 17.10
CA ALA A 120 -11.37 8.61 18.56
C ALA A 120 -10.83 9.97 19.06
N GLY A 121 -10.30 10.81 18.17
CA GLY A 121 -9.68 12.09 18.51
C GLY A 121 -8.26 11.96 19.05
N ALA A 122 -7.53 10.91 18.67
CA ALA A 122 -6.12 10.76 18.98
C ALA A 122 -5.29 11.82 18.22
N ASP A 123 -4.20 12.28 18.83
CA ASP A 123 -3.25 13.16 18.17
C ASP A 123 -2.46 12.40 17.10
N TYR A 124 -2.24 13.06 15.96
CA TYR A 124 -1.47 12.50 14.85
C TYR A 124 -0.73 13.57 14.08
N ARG A 125 0.26 13.12 13.31
CA ARG A 125 1.01 13.93 12.35
C ARG A 125 0.82 13.40 10.94
N ILE A 126 1.04 14.27 9.97
CA ILE A 126 1.03 13.94 8.54
C ILE A 126 2.27 14.58 7.92
N GLY A 127 2.99 13.81 7.11
CA GLY A 127 4.21 14.25 6.43
C GLY A 127 5.45 14.03 7.27
N ARG A 128 6.44 14.92 7.11
CA ARG A 128 7.79 14.76 7.64
C ARG A 128 8.13 15.90 8.60
N GLU A 129 8.71 15.54 9.74
CA GLU A 129 9.24 16.51 10.69
C GLU A 129 10.49 17.22 10.16
N GLY A 130 10.71 18.44 10.63
CA GLY A 130 11.90 19.21 10.31
C GLY A 130 13.10 18.74 11.15
N ARG A 131 14.30 18.85 10.59
CA ARG A 131 15.56 18.46 11.22
C ARG A 131 15.73 18.98 12.65
N THR A 132 15.32 20.22 12.90
CA THR A 132 15.52 20.88 14.20
C THR A 132 14.58 20.39 15.29
N GLU A 133 13.49 19.68 14.94
CA GLU A 133 12.50 19.23 15.91
C GLU A 133 13.05 18.13 16.82
N PHE A 134 13.77 17.16 16.23
CA PHE A 134 14.38 16.03 16.93
C PHE A 134 15.90 15.95 16.75
N ASP A 135 16.52 17.00 16.19
CA ASP A 135 17.94 17.06 15.82
C ASP A 135 18.37 15.94 14.86
N GLU A 136 17.50 15.56 13.91
CA GLU A 136 17.70 14.43 13.00
C GLU A 136 18.35 14.89 11.68
N PRO A 137 19.65 14.62 11.44
CA PRO A 137 20.35 15.17 10.28
C PRO A 137 19.82 14.65 8.93
N TRP A 138 19.11 13.52 8.91
CA TRP A 138 18.51 12.97 7.69
C TRP A 138 17.09 13.49 7.40
N ALA A 139 16.46 14.16 8.36
CA ALA A 139 15.18 14.82 8.14
C ALA A 139 15.33 16.06 7.23
N PRO A 140 14.24 16.47 6.54
CA PRO A 140 14.23 17.70 5.75
C PRO A 140 14.56 18.93 6.60
N SER A 141 15.03 20.01 5.99
CA SER A 141 15.39 21.22 6.73
C SER A 141 14.18 21.84 7.45
N GLU A 142 13.03 21.84 6.80
CA GLU A 142 11.75 22.32 7.32
C GLU A 142 10.73 21.19 7.27
N ALA A 143 9.77 21.21 8.19
CA ALA A 143 8.66 20.26 8.18
C ALA A 143 7.78 20.49 6.94
N ASP A 144 7.26 19.39 6.39
CA ASP A 144 6.34 19.44 5.26
C ASP A 144 5.28 18.34 5.33
N ARG A 145 4.30 18.43 4.44
CA ARG A 145 3.19 17.47 4.33
C ARG A 145 3.44 16.41 3.26
N SER A 146 4.66 16.26 2.76
CA SER A 146 4.96 15.28 1.72
C SER A 146 4.85 13.87 2.29
N LEU A 147 4.21 13.02 1.52
CA LEU A 147 4.07 11.59 1.75
C LEU A 147 4.72 10.83 0.58
N LEU A 148 4.91 9.53 0.73
CA LEU A 148 5.11 8.64 -0.40
C LEU A 148 3.86 8.62 -1.29
N GLY A 149 4.06 8.50 -2.61
CA GLY A 149 2.94 8.41 -3.53
C GLY A 149 2.22 7.08 -3.43
N SER A 150 1.03 7.03 -4.02
CA SER A 150 0.30 5.77 -4.18
C SER A 150 0.71 5.07 -5.46
N THR A 151 0.58 3.74 -5.47
CA THR A 151 0.95 2.90 -6.62
C THR A 151 -0.27 2.17 -7.18
N ILE A 152 -0.36 2.07 -8.51
CA ILE A 152 -1.21 1.09 -9.19
C ILE A 152 -0.31 0.27 -10.10
N LEU A 153 -0.51 -1.05 -10.08
CA LEU A 153 0.24 -2.00 -10.89
C LEU A 153 -0.64 -2.56 -12.00
N PHE A 154 -0.02 -3.20 -12.98
CA PHE A 154 -0.72 -3.96 -14.01
C PHE A 154 0.04 -5.24 -14.34
N HIS A 155 -0.68 -6.23 -14.88
CA HIS A 155 -0.14 -7.48 -15.38
C HIS A 155 -0.60 -7.70 -16.81
N THR A 156 0.25 -8.35 -17.58
CA THR A 156 0.02 -8.72 -18.96
C THR A 156 0.03 -10.23 -19.10
N LYS A 157 -0.57 -10.73 -20.17
CA LYS A 157 -0.48 -12.14 -20.54
C LYS A 157 -0.34 -12.30 -22.04
N ASP A 158 0.33 -13.37 -22.44
CA ASP A 158 0.37 -13.82 -23.82
C ASP A 158 -0.90 -14.61 -24.14
N THR A 159 -1.57 -14.24 -25.24
CA THR A 159 -2.78 -14.94 -25.72
C THR A 159 -2.50 -15.94 -26.85
N GLY A 160 -1.24 -16.06 -27.28
CA GLY A 160 -0.80 -16.91 -28.39
C GLY A 160 -1.20 -16.38 -29.78
N ARG A 161 -1.86 -15.22 -29.86
CA ARG A 161 -2.32 -14.61 -31.12
C ARG A 161 -2.24 -13.08 -31.03
N PRO A 162 -2.11 -12.37 -32.16
CA PRO A 162 -2.04 -10.91 -32.15
C PRO A 162 -3.28 -10.27 -31.52
N VAL A 163 -3.06 -9.31 -30.60
CA VAL A 163 -4.11 -8.52 -29.96
C VAL A 163 -3.90 -7.05 -30.27
N LYS A 164 -4.87 -6.42 -30.92
CA LYS A 164 -4.87 -4.97 -31.14
C LYS A 164 -5.23 -4.24 -29.85
N PHE A 165 -4.49 -3.19 -29.53
CA PHE A 165 -4.85 -2.26 -28.47
C PHE A 165 -5.27 -0.91 -29.07
N VAL A 166 -6.39 -0.38 -28.59
CA VAL A 166 -6.85 0.98 -28.90
C VAL A 166 -6.85 1.73 -27.58
N PRO A 167 -6.00 2.76 -27.41
CA PRO A 167 -5.89 3.45 -26.14
C PRO A 167 -7.19 4.20 -25.82
N PRO A 168 -7.61 4.23 -24.55
CA PRO A 168 -8.69 5.12 -24.14
C PRO A 168 -8.25 6.59 -24.25
N ALA A 169 -9.22 7.50 -24.38
CA ALA A 169 -8.93 8.93 -24.57
C ALA A 169 -8.15 9.58 -23.42
N HIS A 170 -8.20 8.99 -22.22
CA HIS A 170 -7.46 9.46 -21.05
C HIS A 170 -6.05 8.87 -20.95
N ALA A 171 -5.60 8.03 -21.89
CA ALA A 171 -4.23 7.51 -21.86
C ALA A 171 -3.21 8.65 -21.97
N LYS A 172 -2.21 8.66 -21.09
CA LYS A 172 -1.17 9.69 -21.09
C LYS A 172 -0.26 9.51 -22.30
N ASP A 173 -0.02 10.57 -23.07
CA ASP A 173 1.02 10.56 -24.08
C ASP A 173 2.40 10.59 -23.42
N LEU A 174 3.06 9.43 -23.37
CA LEU A 174 4.34 9.28 -22.71
C LEU A 174 5.46 10.13 -23.32
N SER A 175 5.36 10.53 -24.59
CA SER A 175 6.36 11.39 -25.25
C SER A 175 6.42 12.79 -24.62
N THR A 176 5.36 13.20 -23.94
CA THR A 176 5.27 14.47 -23.21
C THR A 176 5.78 14.38 -21.77
N THR A 177 6.20 13.20 -21.32
CA THR A 177 6.62 12.91 -19.95
C THR A 177 8.10 12.51 -19.89
N PRO A 178 8.77 12.64 -18.73
CA PRO A 178 10.13 12.14 -18.58
C PRO A 178 10.24 10.61 -18.42
N ILE A 179 9.11 9.87 -18.43
CA ILE A 179 9.07 8.44 -18.11
C ILE A 179 9.97 7.63 -19.06
N LEU A 180 9.84 7.82 -20.38
CA LEU A 180 10.63 7.09 -21.39
C LEU A 180 12.13 7.39 -21.31
N ARG A 181 12.50 8.52 -20.71
CA ARG A 181 13.91 8.90 -20.47
C ARG A 181 14.47 8.25 -19.19
N ASN A 182 13.64 8.13 -18.16
CA ASN A 182 14.07 7.75 -16.81
C ASN A 182 13.78 6.29 -16.45
N ARG A 183 12.98 5.59 -17.26
CA ARG A 183 12.53 4.22 -17.04
C ARG A 183 12.65 3.39 -18.30
N ILE A 184 13.18 2.19 -18.14
CA ILE A 184 13.26 1.19 -19.19
C ILE A 184 11.97 0.38 -19.11
N LEU A 185 11.24 0.30 -20.22
CA LEU A 185 10.07 -0.56 -20.35
C LEU A 185 10.48 -1.84 -21.06
N ARG A 186 10.03 -3.00 -20.58
CA ARG A 186 10.23 -4.30 -21.26
C ARG A 186 8.90 -5.03 -21.34
N THR A 187 8.75 -5.88 -22.34
CA THR A 187 7.54 -6.69 -22.56
C THR A 187 7.35 -7.81 -21.54
N GLY A 188 8.43 -8.23 -20.87
CA GLY A 188 8.39 -9.24 -19.81
C GLY A 188 8.09 -8.68 -18.42
N ASP A 189 8.17 -7.36 -18.24
CA ASP A 189 7.94 -6.72 -16.94
C ASP A 189 6.46 -6.86 -16.54
N ASN A 190 6.20 -7.22 -15.29
CA ASN A 190 4.85 -7.38 -14.76
C ASN A 190 4.78 -6.97 -13.29
N GLY A 191 3.63 -6.44 -12.87
CA GLY A 191 3.37 -6.15 -11.46
C GLY A 191 4.48 -5.31 -10.84
N CYS A 192 5.20 -5.92 -9.90
CA CYS A 192 6.25 -5.31 -9.08
C CYS A 192 7.41 -4.68 -9.89
N ASP A 193 7.65 -5.09 -11.14
CA ASP A 193 8.65 -4.46 -12.01
C ASP A 193 8.33 -2.97 -12.26
N TYR A 194 7.05 -2.61 -12.14
CA TYR A 194 6.52 -1.26 -12.29
C TYR A 194 6.31 -0.52 -10.97
N TRP A 195 7.03 -0.90 -9.90
CA TRP A 195 6.93 -0.27 -8.58
C TRP A 195 7.10 1.26 -8.56
N TRP A 196 7.80 1.78 -9.56
CA TRP A 196 8.05 3.20 -9.75
C TRP A 196 6.85 3.97 -10.33
N ILE A 197 5.77 3.29 -10.73
CA ILE A 197 4.49 3.93 -11.09
C ILE A 197 3.86 4.40 -9.78
N GLU A 198 4.29 5.58 -9.36
CA GLU A 198 3.94 6.16 -8.07
C GLU A 198 3.73 7.66 -8.21
N TRP A 199 2.63 8.16 -7.66
CA TRP A 199 2.27 9.57 -7.73
C TRP A 199 1.33 9.98 -6.58
N GLY A 200 1.24 11.28 -6.33
CA GLY A 200 0.26 11.84 -5.37
C GLY A 200 0.80 12.12 -3.98
N GLY A 201 2.09 11.85 -3.71
CA GLY A 201 2.71 12.09 -2.40
C GLY A 201 2.74 13.56 -1.95
N GLU A 202 2.56 14.51 -2.88
CA GLU A 202 2.43 15.94 -2.59
C GLU A 202 0.96 16.39 -2.41
N LEU A 203 0.00 15.48 -2.56
CA LEU A 203 -1.42 15.71 -2.36
C LEU A 203 -1.89 15.11 -1.03
N ASP A 204 -3.15 15.36 -0.67
CA ASP A 204 -3.78 14.61 0.41
C ASP A 204 -4.19 13.22 -0.13
N THR A 205 -3.38 12.20 0.15
CA THR A 205 -3.55 10.86 -0.43
C THR A 205 -4.87 10.17 -0.07
N VAL A 206 -5.54 10.60 1.00
CA VAL A 206 -6.87 10.10 1.36
C VAL A 206 -7.97 10.91 0.69
N HIS A 207 -7.91 12.24 0.76
CA HIS A 207 -8.94 13.09 0.17
C HIS A 207 -8.93 13.06 -1.36
N ASP A 208 -7.74 13.12 -1.97
CA ASP A 208 -7.53 13.15 -3.42
C ASP A 208 -7.36 11.74 -4.03
N ASN A 209 -7.75 10.68 -3.31
CA ASN A 209 -7.54 9.28 -3.71
C ASN A 209 -8.02 8.98 -5.15
N GLU A 210 -9.21 9.48 -5.51
CA GLU A 210 -9.79 9.25 -6.84
C GLU A 210 -8.99 9.96 -7.94
N ARG A 211 -8.53 11.18 -7.67
CA ARG A 211 -7.65 11.93 -8.59
C ARG A 211 -6.32 11.22 -8.79
N ILE A 212 -5.74 10.71 -7.71
CA ILE A 212 -4.49 9.94 -7.74
C ILE A 212 -4.68 8.66 -8.53
N ARG A 213 -5.78 7.93 -8.29
CA ARG A 213 -6.13 6.72 -9.05
C ARG A 213 -6.21 7.02 -10.54
N ASP A 214 -6.96 8.04 -10.93
CA ASP A 214 -7.23 8.35 -12.33
C ASP A 214 -5.94 8.80 -13.07
N GLU A 215 -5.08 9.57 -12.41
CA GLU A 215 -3.76 9.94 -12.95
C GLU A 215 -2.87 8.69 -13.14
N LEU A 216 -2.78 7.81 -12.13
CA LEU A 216 -1.99 6.58 -12.22
C LEU A 216 -2.51 5.64 -13.32
N GLN A 217 -3.83 5.49 -13.45
CA GLN A 217 -4.44 4.71 -14.53
C GLN A 217 -4.16 5.32 -15.91
N SER A 218 -4.19 6.66 -16.04
CA SER A 218 -3.82 7.34 -17.28
C SER A 218 -2.39 7.00 -17.72
N VAL A 219 -1.46 6.95 -16.76
CA VAL A 219 -0.06 6.61 -16.99
C VAL A 219 0.08 5.14 -17.40
N ILE A 220 -0.61 4.21 -16.74
CA ILE A 220 -0.61 2.78 -17.11
C ILE A 220 -1.13 2.59 -18.53
N MET A 221 -2.24 3.24 -18.89
CA MET A 221 -2.79 3.15 -20.24
C MET A 221 -1.83 3.75 -21.27
N GLY A 222 -1.10 4.82 -20.91
CA GLY A 222 -0.03 5.40 -21.74
C GLY A 222 1.17 4.48 -21.91
N ILE A 223 1.62 3.81 -20.85
CA ILE A 223 2.68 2.79 -20.89
C ILE A 223 2.27 1.64 -21.80
N TRP A 224 1.05 1.15 -21.64
CA TRP A 224 0.55 0.06 -22.45
C TRP A 224 0.36 0.44 -23.92
N ASP A 225 -0.11 1.66 -24.19
CA ASP A 225 -0.18 2.22 -25.54
C ASP A 225 1.20 2.26 -26.20
N HIS A 226 2.20 2.80 -25.49
CA HIS A 226 3.57 2.85 -25.98
C HIS A 226 4.13 1.45 -26.26
N ILE A 227 3.89 0.48 -25.38
CA ILE A 227 4.32 -0.91 -25.60
C ILE A 227 3.64 -1.50 -26.85
N LYS A 228 2.34 -1.31 -27.01
CA LYS A 228 1.58 -1.96 -28.10
C LYS A 228 1.70 -1.27 -29.46
N ASN A 229 1.84 0.05 -29.48
CA ASN A 229 1.61 0.85 -30.68
C ASN A 229 2.83 1.67 -31.14
N SER A 230 3.91 1.77 -30.36
CA SER A 230 5.12 2.50 -30.78
C SER A 230 5.93 1.81 -31.87
N GLY A 231 5.72 0.51 -32.09
CA GLY A 231 6.55 -0.33 -32.97
C GLY A 231 7.91 -0.72 -32.39
N GLN A 232 8.23 -0.33 -31.15
CA GLN A 232 9.51 -0.63 -30.50
C GLN A 232 9.54 -2.00 -29.80
N PHE A 233 8.38 -2.64 -29.65
CA PHE A 233 8.20 -3.90 -28.92
C PHE A 233 7.53 -4.95 -29.82
N PRO A 234 8.25 -5.55 -30.79
CA PRO A 234 7.67 -6.53 -31.71
C PRO A 234 7.08 -7.75 -30.97
N ASP A 235 7.70 -8.14 -29.85
CA ASP A 235 7.28 -9.28 -29.03
C ASP A 235 5.99 -9.01 -28.25
N ALA A 236 5.52 -7.75 -28.19
CA ALA A 236 4.26 -7.39 -27.55
C ALA A 236 3.03 -7.74 -28.40
N ALA A 237 3.20 -8.20 -29.65
CA ALA A 237 2.08 -8.42 -30.58
C ALA A 237 0.96 -9.29 -29.99
N ASN A 238 1.32 -10.37 -29.29
CA ASN A 238 0.36 -11.32 -28.73
C ASN A 238 -0.06 -11.01 -27.27
N LEU A 239 0.58 -10.02 -26.65
CA LEU A 239 0.30 -9.64 -25.28
C LEU A 239 -0.98 -8.81 -25.17
N THR A 240 -1.71 -9.02 -24.07
CA THR A 240 -2.86 -8.22 -23.64
C THR A 240 -2.75 -7.89 -22.15
N LEU A 241 -3.47 -6.87 -21.68
CA LEU A 241 -3.62 -6.61 -20.26
C LEU A 241 -4.45 -7.74 -19.64
N GLU A 242 -3.92 -8.35 -18.59
CA GLU A 242 -4.65 -9.32 -17.78
C GLU A 242 -5.35 -8.66 -16.60
N TRP A 243 -4.68 -7.69 -15.97
CA TRP A 243 -5.18 -7.01 -14.78
C TRP A 243 -4.57 -5.62 -14.67
N VAL A 244 -5.37 -4.66 -14.19
CA VAL A 244 -4.94 -3.33 -13.76
C VAL A 244 -5.54 -3.09 -12.38
N GLY A 245 -4.73 -2.61 -11.44
CA GLY A 245 -5.21 -2.31 -10.09
C GLY A 245 -6.34 -1.28 -10.10
N SER A 246 -7.40 -1.57 -9.35
CA SER A 246 -8.58 -0.70 -9.25
C SER A 246 -8.47 0.31 -8.11
N LEU A 247 -7.66 -0.01 -7.09
CA LEU A 247 -7.44 0.81 -5.91
C LEU A 247 -5.96 1.18 -5.81
N PRO A 248 -5.63 2.45 -5.50
CA PRO A 248 -4.25 2.83 -5.22
C PRO A 248 -3.74 2.19 -3.93
N GLY A 249 -2.54 1.63 -3.97
CA GLY A 249 -1.80 1.22 -2.78
C GLY A 249 -1.20 2.44 -2.08
N LYS A 250 -1.91 2.97 -1.08
CA LYS A 250 -1.47 4.08 -0.22
C LYS A 250 -0.48 3.58 0.83
N ARG A 251 0.58 4.35 1.12
CA ARG A 251 1.65 3.88 2.03
C ARG A 251 1.53 4.44 3.44
N GLU A 252 1.35 5.75 3.54
CA GLU A 252 1.37 6.48 4.81
C GLU A 252 0.35 7.61 4.79
N TYR A 253 -0.22 7.89 5.97
CA TYR A 253 -1.07 9.04 6.18
C TYR A 253 -0.97 9.53 7.63
N ARG A 254 -1.93 9.23 8.51
CA ARG A 254 -1.90 9.66 9.92
C ARG A 254 -0.95 8.78 10.74
N ARG A 255 0.12 9.38 11.27
CA ARG A 255 1.00 8.75 12.26
C ARG A 255 0.59 9.21 13.65
N PHE A 256 0.02 8.31 14.46
CA PHE A 256 -0.42 8.63 15.81
C PHE A 256 0.74 8.93 16.74
N LEU A 257 0.53 9.88 17.65
CA LEU A 257 1.48 10.22 18.69
C LEU A 257 1.17 9.45 19.96
N GLY A 258 2.19 8.86 20.55
CA GLY A 258 2.15 8.28 21.89
C GLY A 258 3.11 9.00 22.83
N ASP A 259 3.33 8.42 24.01
CA ASP A 259 4.22 8.98 25.05
C ASP A 259 5.68 9.13 24.59
N TYR A 260 6.08 8.36 23.57
CA TYR A 260 7.42 8.40 23.01
C TYR A 260 7.37 8.41 21.48
N VAL A 261 8.18 9.29 20.88
CA VAL A 261 8.44 9.32 19.45
C VAL A 261 9.84 8.78 19.21
N LEU A 262 9.94 7.67 18.49
CA LEU A 262 11.22 7.07 18.13
C LEU A 262 11.99 8.01 17.20
N THR A 263 13.25 8.27 17.54
CA THR A 263 14.12 9.18 16.77
C THR A 263 15.21 8.43 16.01
N GLN A 264 15.81 9.09 15.03
CA GLN A 264 16.98 8.60 14.30
C GLN A 264 18.11 8.20 15.26
N GLN A 265 18.35 8.99 16.31
CA GLN A 265 19.39 8.76 17.29
C GLN A 265 19.14 7.47 18.06
N ASP A 266 17.89 7.17 18.42
CA ASP A 266 17.56 5.92 19.09
C ASP A 266 17.95 4.70 18.24
N ILE A 267 17.70 4.77 16.93
CA ILE A 267 18.10 3.72 15.99
C ILE A 267 19.63 3.64 15.87
N LEU A 268 20.30 4.77 15.63
CA LEU A 268 21.75 4.80 15.42
C LEU A 268 22.54 4.39 16.66
N GLN A 269 22.06 4.75 17.85
CA GLN A 269 22.67 4.41 19.13
C GLN A 269 22.24 3.04 19.64
N GLN A 270 21.31 2.36 18.94
CA GLN A 270 20.76 1.07 19.34
C GLN A 270 20.20 1.12 20.78
N ARG A 271 19.44 2.18 21.08
CA ARG A 271 18.85 2.39 22.39
C ARG A 271 17.90 1.25 22.74
N GLN A 272 18.01 0.73 23.95
CA GLN A 272 17.08 -0.26 24.48
C GLN A 272 15.90 0.43 25.17
N PHE A 273 14.71 -0.14 24.99
CA PHE A 273 13.43 0.33 25.54
C PHE A 273 12.80 -0.76 26.41
#